data_AF-A0A7S2CPK3-F1
#
_entry.id   AF-A0A7S2CPK3-F1
#
_cell.length_a   1.000
_cell.length_b   1.000
_cell.length_c   1.000
_cell.angle_alpha   90.00
_cell.angle_beta   90.00
_cell.angle_gamma   90.00
#
_symmetry.space_group_name_H-M   'P 1'
#
loop_
_entity.id
_entity.type
_entity.pdbx_description
1 polymer ?
#
loop_
_entity_poly.entity_id
_entity_poly.type
_entity_poly.pdbx_seq_one_letter_code
_entity_poly.pdbx_strand_id
1 'polypeptide(L)'
;GRVIIDALPANTDGDYCAVLLLQADDEFAQPGSNPLGLRALFEEALPQFSPLISDETLEAVAAKPASNIPRFRYVGPALHQGGSTALLGDAIHTVKPYFGLGVNSALEDVTALRTALENHPKETALEAYSSA
;
A
#
# COMPACT_ATOMS: atom_id res chain seq x y z
N GLY A 1 0.72 19.14 7.39
CA GLY A 1 0.64 19.88 6.12
C GLY A 1 -0.54 19.37 5.33
N ARG A 2 -1.03 20.14 4.35
CA ARG A 2 -2.11 19.72 3.42
C ARG A 2 -1.72 18.48 2.59
N VAL A 3 -0.41 18.31 2.34
CA VAL A 3 0.16 17.29 1.47
C VAL A 3 1.23 16.47 2.19
N ILE A 4 1.30 15.17 1.88
CA ILE A 4 2.47 14.32 2.15
C ILE A 4 2.88 13.68 0.82
N ILE A 5 4.18 13.64 0.55
CA ILE A 5 4.75 12.89 -0.57
C ILE A 5 5.77 11.90 -0.05
N ASP A 6 5.72 10.67 -0.55
CA ASP A 6 6.77 9.68 -0.40
C ASP A 6 7.25 9.29 -1.79
N ALA A 7 8.57 9.21 -1.99
CA ALA A 7 9.17 8.95 -3.29
C ALA A 7 10.32 7.95 -3.14
N LEU A 8 10.24 6.86 -3.90
CA LEU A 8 11.23 5.80 -3.89
C LEU A 8 11.89 5.71 -5.28
N PRO A 9 13.19 5.43 -5.36
CA PRO A 9 13.84 5.16 -6.63
C PRO A 9 13.12 4.02 -7.36
N ALA A 10 12.67 4.29 -8.58
CA ALA A 10 11.97 3.32 -9.41
C ALA A 10 12.95 2.45 -10.20
N ASN A 11 14.11 3.01 -10.56
CA ASN A 11 15.13 2.35 -11.34
C ASN A 11 16.53 2.97 -11.08
N THR A 12 17.53 2.48 -11.80
CA THR A 12 18.92 2.97 -11.73
C THR A 12 19.17 4.22 -12.56
N ASP A 13 18.21 4.63 -13.40
CA ASP A 13 18.34 5.76 -14.32
C ASP A 13 17.99 7.10 -13.64
N GLY A 14 17.63 7.05 -12.36
CA GLY A 14 17.31 8.21 -11.55
C GLY A 14 15.83 8.55 -11.49
N ASP A 15 14.95 7.71 -12.05
CA ASP A 15 13.51 7.90 -11.95
C ASP A 15 12.99 7.55 -10.56
N TYR A 16 11.94 8.25 -10.14
CA TYR A 16 11.28 8.04 -8.86
C TYR A 16 9.81 7.69 -9.07
N CYS A 17 9.32 6.73 -8.29
CA CYS A 17 7.91 6.50 -8.12
C CYS A 17 7.46 7.21 -6.85
N ALA A 18 6.54 8.16 -6.99
CA ALA A 18 6.04 8.94 -5.87
C ALA A 18 4.56 8.66 -5.59
N VAL A 19 4.20 8.71 -4.31
CA VAL A 19 2.83 8.66 -3.81
C VAL A 19 2.49 10.00 -3.19
N LEU A 20 1.50 10.67 -3.79
CA LEU A 20 0.90 11.89 -3.25
C LEU A 20 -0.27 11.52 -2.34
N LEU A 21 -0.21 11.93 -1.08
CA LEU A 21 -1.27 11.72 -0.09
C LEU A 21 -1.96 13.05 0.23
N LEU A 22 -3.27 13.06 0.03
CA LEU A 22 -4.17 14.17 0.30
C LEU A 22 -5.33 13.69 1.19
N GLN A 23 -6.05 14.64 1.80
CA GLN A 23 -7.32 14.31 2.44
C GLN A 23 -8.36 13.94 1.37
N ALA A 24 -9.32 13.09 1.74
CA ALA A 24 -10.29 12.53 0.80
C ALA A 24 -11.22 13.59 0.18
N ASP A 25 -11.42 14.70 0.89
CA ASP A 25 -12.22 15.86 0.49
C ASP A 25 -11.39 16.96 -0.20
N ASP A 26 -10.09 16.75 -0.41
CA ASP A 26 -9.26 17.68 -1.18
C ASP A 26 -9.70 17.67 -2.66
N GLU A 27 -9.73 18.86 -3.27
CA GLU A 27 -10.11 19.03 -4.68
C GLU A 27 -9.18 18.27 -5.64
N PHE A 28 -7.91 18.11 -5.27
CA PHE A 28 -6.92 17.36 -6.06
C PHE A 28 -6.92 15.86 -5.76
N ALA A 29 -7.73 15.41 -4.79
CA ALA A 29 -8.05 14.00 -4.56
C ALA A 29 -9.27 13.53 -5.38
N GLN A 30 -9.69 14.32 -6.38
CA GLN A 30 -10.78 14.00 -7.29
C GLN A 30 -10.26 13.75 -8.72
N PRO A 31 -10.87 12.83 -9.49
CA PRO A 31 -10.51 12.61 -10.89
C PRO A 31 -10.79 13.86 -11.73
N GLY A 32 -9.91 14.15 -12.69
CA GLY A 32 -10.05 15.30 -13.57
C GLY A 32 -9.81 16.65 -12.87
N SER A 33 -8.95 16.65 -11.85
CA SER A 33 -8.55 17.88 -11.16
C SER A 33 -7.72 18.79 -12.07
N ASN A 34 -7.50 20.04 -11.68
CA ASN A 34 -6.77 21.02 -12.49
C ASN A 34 -5.24 20.85 -12.35
N PRO A 35 -4.48 20.50 -13.42
CA PRO A 35 -3.04 20.33 -13.34
C PRO A 35 -2.29 21.60 -12.92
N LEU A 36 -2.75 22.79 -13.34
CA LEU A 36 -2.15 24.07 -12.92
C LEU A 36 -2.37 24.35 -11.44
N GLY A 37 -3.54 23.96 -10.91
CA GLY A 37 -3.81 24.03 -9.49
C GLY A 37 -2.93 23.07 -8.70
N LEU A 38 -2.71 21.86 -9.22
CA LEU A 38 -1.82 20.88 -8.62
C LEU A 38 -0.36 21.36 -8.62
N ARG A 39 0.10 22.00 -9.70
CA ARG A 39 1.41 22.69 -9.75
C ARG A 39 1.52 23.73 -8.64
N ALA A 40 0.52 24.61 -8.52
CA ALA A 40 0.51 25.66 -7.49
C ALA A 40 0.53 25.07 -6.06
N LEU A 41 -0.18 23.96 -5.83
CA LEU A 41 -0.14 23.24 -4.56
C LEU A 41 1.27 22.73 -4.24
N PHE A 42 1.98 22.17 -5.22
CA PHE A 42 3.36 21.74 -5.05
C PHE A 42 4.31 22.91 -4.82
N GLU A 43 4.14 24.03 -5.52
CA GLU A 43 4.94 25.24 -5.31
C GLU A 43 4.73 25.84 -3.91
N GLU A 44 3.51 25.80 -3.38
CA GLU A 44 3.19 26.28 -2.04
C GLU A 44 3.69 25.33 -0.95
N ALA A 45 3.38 24.03 -1.06
CA ALA A 45 3.59 23.06 0.01
C ALA A 45 4.99 22.42 -0.01
N LEU A 46 5.57 22.26 -1.20
CA LEU A 46 6.78 21.48 -1.46
C LEU A 46 7.66 22.13 -2.57
N PRO A 47 8.02 23.42 -2.45
CA PRO A 47 8.66 24.20 -3.53
C PRO A 47 9.95 23.58 -4.06
N GLN A 48 10.71 22.87 -3.21
CA GLN A 48 11.94 22.20 -3.60
C GLN A 48 11.71 21.00 -4.53
N PHE A 49 10.54 20.38 -4.47
CA PHE A 49 10.20 19.19 -5.27
C PHE A 49 9.37 19.54 -6.50
N SER A 50 8.65 20.67 -6.51
CA SER A 50 7.85 21.09 -7.65
C SER A 50 8.62 21.04 -8.98
N PRO A 51 9.84 21.60 -9.12
CA PRO A 51 10.58 21.57 -10.38
C PRO A 51 10.99 20.17 -10.87
N LEU A 52 10.96 19.17 -10.00
CA LEU A 52 11.33 17.79 -10.33
C LEU A 52 10.16 17.00 -10.94
N ILE A 53 8.94 17.49 -10.81
CA ILE A 53 7.74 16.85 -11.34
C ILE A 53 7.48 17.46 -12.72
N SER A 54 7.51 16.65 -13.78
CA SER A 54 7.19 17.12 -15.14
C SER A 54 5.72 17.51 -15.27
N ASP A 55 5.41 18.40 -16.21
CA ASP A 55 4.03 18.79 -16.48
C ASP A 55 3.20 17.61 -16.98
N GLU A 56 3.80 16.71 -17.77
CA GLU A 56 3.18 15.43 -18.17
C GLU A 56 2.78 14.57 -16.96
N THR A 57 3.63 14.51 -15.94
CA THR A 57 3.33 13.77 -14.70
C THR A 57 2.17 14.42 -13.96
N LEU A 58 2.12 15.76 -13.87
CA LEU A 58 1.02 16.46 -13.23
C LEU A 58 -0.31 16.26 -13.97
N GLU A 59 -0.29 16.28 -15.30
CA GLU A 59 -1.47 15.97 -16.12
C GLU A 59 -1.97 14.55 -15.86
N ALA A 60 -1.05 13.58 -15.83
CA ALA A 60 -1.38 12.18 -15.55
C ALA A 60 -1.96 11.99 -14.13
N VAL A 61 -1.37 12.64 -13.12
CA VAL A 61 -1.88 12.60 -11.74
C VAL A 61 -3.25 13.23 -11.65
N ALA A 62 -3.45 14.40 -12.27
CA ALA A 62 -4.70 15.14 -12.22
C ALA A 62 -5.87 14.40 -12.90
N ALA A 63 -5.58 13.64 -13.97
CA ALA A 63 -6.56 12.82 -14.67
C ALA A 63 -6.95 11.53 -13.90
N LYS A 64 -6.07 11.01 -13.04
CA LYS A 64 -6.25 9.73 -12.36
C LYS A 64 -7.28 9.84 -11.22
N PRO A 65 -8.16 8.84 -11.02
CA PRO A 65 -8.97 8.76 -9.80
C PRO A 65 -8.10 8.47 -8.58
N ALA A 66 -8.43 9.09 -7.45
CA ALA A 66 -7.72 8.84 -6.19
C ALA A 66 -7.83 7.38 -5.75
N SER A 67 -6.73 6.86 -5.18
CA SER A 67 -6.69 5.54 -4.55
C SER A 67 -6.98 5.67 -3.06
N ASN A 68 -7.82 4.77 -2.53
CA ASN A 68 -8.15 4.75 -1.11
C ASN A 68 -7.13 3.91 -0.33
N ILE A 69 -6.68 4.42 0.81
CA ILE A 69 -5.82 3.68 1.73
C ILE A 69 -6.68 2.68 2.52
N PRO A 70 -6.24 1.42 2.66
CA PRO A 70 -6.97 0.45 3.47
C PRO A 70 -7.04 0.88 4.94
N ARG A 71 -8.10 0.42 5.62
CA ARG A 71 -8.20 0.54 7.08
C ARG A 71 -7.40 -0.57 7.74
N PHE A 72 -6.97 -0.35 8.98
CA PHE A 72 -6.42 -1.45 9.79
C PHE A 72 -7.48 -2.52 9.99
N ARG A 73 -7.15 -3.77 9.66
CA ARG A 73 -8.00 -4.95 9.89
C ARG A 73 -7.14 -6.12 10.30
N TYR A 74 -7.72 -7.00 11.10
CA TYR A 74 -7.17 -8.30 11.46
C TYR A 74 -8.33 -9.28 11.66
N VAL A 75 -8.28 -10.45 11.01
CA VAL A 75 -9.39 -11.42 11.00
C VAL A 75 -9.09 -12.71 11.78
N GLY A 76 -7.93 -12.78 12.45
CA GLY A 76 -7.58 -13.92 13.30
C GLY A 76 -8.52 -14.12 14.50
N PRO A 77 -8.41 -15.27 15.20
CA PRO A 77 -7.39 -16.30 15.02
C PRO A 77 -7.74 -17.37 13.97
N ALA A 78 -8.97 -17.39 13.44
CA ALA A 78 -9.38 -18.39 12.47
C ALA A 78 -8.88 -18.04 11.05
N LEU A 79 -7.65 -18.43 10.74
CA LEU A 79 -7.00 -18.13 9.45
C LEU A 79 -7.18 -19.24 8.40
N HIS A 80 -7.96 -20.27 8.71
CA HIS A 80 -8.18 -21.41 7.83
C HIS A 80 -9.63 -21.90 7.89
N GLN A 81 -10.02 -22.69 6.89
CA GLN A 81 -11.29 -23.40 6.87
C GLN A 81 -11.06 -24.85 6.40
N GLY A 82 -11.28 -25.81 7.31
CA GLY A 82 -11.04 -27.22 7.04
C GLY A 82 -9.56 -27.52 6.72
N GLY A 83 -9.30 -28.63 6.04
CA GLY A 83 -7.92 -29.07 5.72
C GLY A 83 -7.39 -28.59 4.35
N SER A 84 -8.04 -27.62 3.70
CA SER A 84 -7.76 -27.27 2.30
C SER A 84 -7.69 -25.79 1.98
N THR A 85 -7.95 -24.91 2.95
CA THR A 85 -8.05 -23.46 2.69
C THR A 85 -7.45 -22.68 3.84
N ALA A 86 -6.53 -21.78 3.51
CA ALA A 86 -5.90 -20.84 4.44
C ALA A 86 -5.92 -19.43 3.83
N LEU A 87 -5.98 -18.42 4.70
CA LEU A 87 -5.80 -17.01 4.36
C LEU A 87 -4.32 -16.64 4.51
N LEU A 88 -3.87 -15.59 3.81
CA LEU A 88 -2.52 -15.03 3.87
C LEU A 88 -2.59 -13.52 3.55
N GLY A 89 -1.63 -12.75 4.06
CA GLY A 89 -1.42 -11.34 3.69
C GLY A 89 -2.64 -10.45 3.95
N ASP A 90 -2.95 -9.57 2.99
CA ASP A 90 -4.05 -8.60 3.07
C ASP A 90 -5.44 -9.22 3.33
N ALA A 91 -5.62 -10.52 3.07
CA ALA A 91 -6.85 -11.23 3.44
C ALA A 91 -6.97 -11.44 4.96
N ILE A 92 -5.84 -11.50 5.68
CA ILE A 92 -5.77 -11.60 7.13
C ILE A 92 -5.69 -10.22 7.77
N HIS A 93 -4.72 -9.44 7.30
CA HIS A 93 -4.33 -8.18 7.91
C HIS A 93 -4.11 -7.13 6.85
N THR A 94 -4.86 -6.03 6.93
CA THR A 94 -4.56 -4.84 6.12
C THR A 94 -3.95 -3.79 7.02
N VAL A 95 -2.81 -3.24 6.61
CA VAL A 95 -2.13 -2.15 7.30
C VAL A 95 -2.06 -0.91 6.41
N LYS A 96 -1.98 0.27 7.01
CA LYS A 96 -1.66 1.48 6.25
C LYS A 96 -0.20 1.41 5.78
N PRO A 97 0.13 1.90 4.58
CA PRO A 97 1.47 1.76 3.99
C PRO A 97 2.54 2.64 4.66
N TYR A 98 2.26 3.26 5.81
CA TYR A 98 3.18 4.18 6.48
C TYR A 98 4.53 3.57 6.87
N PHE A 99 4.57 2.25 7.09
CA PHE A 99 5.79 1.56 7.49
C PHE A 99 6.39 0.68 6.38
N GLY A 100 5.74 0.58 5.21
CA GLY A 100 6.20 -0.31 4.14
C GLY A 100 6.22 -1.81 4.49
N LEU A 101 5.52 -2.22 5.55
CA LEU A 101 5.61 -3.59 6.09
C LEU A 101 4.55 -4.56 5.55
N GLY A 102 3.52 -4.11 4.82
CA GLY A 102 2.41 -4.99 4.40
C GLY A 102 2.88 -6.23 3.64
N VAL A 103 3.71 -6.05 2.60
CA VAL A 103 4.27 -7.17 1.83
C VAL A 103 5.23 -8.02 2.67
N ASN A 104 6.05 -7.39 3.53
CA ASN A 104 6.97 -8.12 4.40
C ASN A 104 6.23 -9.05 5.37
N SER A 105 5.19 -8.54 6.05
CA SER A 105 4.34 -9.35 6.92
C SER A 105 3.56 -10.43 6.16
N ALA A 106 3.11 -10.16 4.93
CA ALA A 106 2.49 -11.18 4.09
C ALA A 106 3.47 -12.32 3.71
N LEU A 107 4.76 -12.01 3.51
CA LEU A 107 5.81 -13.02 3.28
C LEU A 107 6.15 -13.81 4.55
N GLU A 108 6.05 -13.19 5.72
CA GLU A 108 6.16 -13.90 7.00
C GLU A 108 5.02 -14.92 7.16
N ASP A 109 3.78 -14.58 6.75
CA ASP A 109 2.66 -15.54 6.76
C ASP A 109 2.95 -16.78 5.89
N VAL A 110 3.57 -16.59 4.72
CA VAL A 110 3.99 -17.71 3.84
C VAL A 110 5.00 -18.61 4.55
N THR A 111 5.93 -18.01 5.29
CA THR A 111 6.93 -18.76 6.06
C THR A 111 6.28 -19.53 7.21
N ALA A 112 5.34 -18.92 7.93
CA ALA A 112 4.58 -19.57 8.99
C ALA A 112 3.75 -20.75 8.45
N LEU A 113 3.04 -20.55 7.34
CA LEU A 113 2.25 -21.61 6.71
C LEU A 113 3.13 -22.77 6.23
N ARG A 114 4.25 -22.47 5.55
CA ARG A 114 5.23 -23.50 5.13
C ARG A 114 5.72 -24.31 6.33
N THR A 115 6.10 -23.63 7.41
CA THR A 115 6.61 -24.26 8.64
C THR A 115 5.56 -25.19 9.25
N ALA A 116 4.30 -24.78 9.29
CA ALA A 116 3.22 -25.61 9.80
C ALA A 116 2.96 -26.84 8.92
N LEU A 117 3.01 -26.69 7.59
CA LEU A 117 2.86 -27.80 6.64
C LEU A 117 4.02 -28.80 6.67
N GLU A 118 5.24 -28.35 6.97
CA GLU A 118 6.43 -29.21 7.09
C GLU A 118 6.45 -29.98 8.42
N ASN A 119 6.01 -29.37 9.52
CA ASN A 119 6.18 -29.91 10.86
C ASN A 119 4.96 -30.66 11.43
N HIS A 120 3.81 -30.60 10.75
CA HIS A 120 2.57 -31.22 11.22
C HIS A 120 1.93 -32.12 10.15
N PRO A 121 1.18 -33.17 10.54
CA PRO A 121 0.33 -33.91 9.61
C PRO A 121 -0.64 -32.99 8.85
N LYS A 122 -1.04 -33.41 7.64
CA LYS A 122 -1.93 -32.63 6.77
C LYS A 122 -3.24 -32.21 7.47
N GLU A 123 -3.76 -33.07 8.33
CA GLU A 123 -5.03 -32.88 9.03
C GLU A 123 -4.97 -31.77 10.09
N THR A 124 -3.78 -31.47 10.64
CA THR A 124 -3.59 -30.51 11.74
C THR A 124 -2.69 -29.33 11.37
N ALA A 125 -2.03 -29.35 10.21
CA ALA A 125 -1.12 -28.30 9.80
C ALA A 125 -1.77 -26.91 9.69
N LEU A 126 -2.99 -26.80 9.16
CA LEU A 126 -3.66 -25.50 9.03
C LEU A 126 -4.16 -24.95 10.37
N GLU A 127 -4.49 -25.83 11.32
CA GLU A 127 -4.80 -25.47 12.70
C GLU A 127 -3.56 -24.94 13.41
N ALA A 128 -2.42 -25.62 13.24
CA ALA A 128 -1.13 -25.15 13.75
C ALA A 128 -0.74 -23.79 13.15
N TYR A 129 -0.93 -23.59 11.84
CA TYR A 129 -0.71 -22.30 11.18
C TYR A 129 -1.57 -21.18 11.77
N SER A 130 -2.86 -21.43 12.02
CA SER A 130 -3.77 -20.42 12.56
C SER A 130 -3.49 -20.05 14.02
N SER A 131 -2.69 -20.85 14.70
CA SER A 131 -2.32 -20.66 16.11
C SER A 131 -0.90 -20.11 16.29
N ALA A 132 -0.16 -19.88 15.19
CA ALA A 132 1.18 -19.31 15.17
C ALA A 132 1.14 -17.78 15.33
#